data_AF-A0A2N2HR64-F1
#
_entry.id   AF-A0A2N2HR64-F1
#
_cell.length_a   1.000
_cell.length_b   1.000
_cell.length_c   1.000
_cell.angle_alpha   90.00
_cell.angle_beta   90.00
_cell.angle_gamma   90.00
#
_symmetry.space_group_name_H-M   'P 1'
#
loop_
_entity.id
_entity.type
_entity.pdbx_description
1 polymer ?
#
loop_
_entity_poly.entity_id
_entity_poly.type
_entity_poly.pdbx_seq_one_letter_code
_entity_poly.pdbx_strand_id
1 'polypeptide(L)'
;MIGENRSPVGKIPESDSLMITMKKTAQDILQEELLKERIAVLTRASERLVEALDSLKVIDTAIGEDMALLKSPGNDPHEGGPASRRHARLISGINEKIEQFNSAREYAELRMYYLIVTREALGLRRHQRIEEFYRIPPKKQRLVER
;
A
#
# COMPACT_ATOMS: atom_id res chain seq x y z
N MET A 1 13.78 85.35 -3.33
CA MET A 1 13.47 84.61 -2.10
C MET A 1 11.99 84.22 -2.16
N ILE A 2 11.71 82.91 -2.18
CA ILE A 2 10.52 82.19 -1.64
C ILE A 2 9.11 82.65 -2.12
N GLY A 3 8.19 81.82 -2.63
CA GLY A 3 8.11 80.38 -2.80
C GLY A 3 6.68 79.97 -3.25
N GLU A 4 6.66 79.03 -4.20
CA GLU A 4 5.81 77.83 -4.29
C GLU A 4 4.26 77.90 -4.23
N ASN A 5 3.69 77.83 -5.44
CA ASN A 5 2.64 76.92 -5.91
C ASN A 5 1.97 75.97 -4.90
N ARG A 6 0.65 76.05 -4.81
CA ARG A 6 -0.21 74.96 -4.32
C ARG A 6 -1.29 74.61 -5.34
N SER A 7 -1.25 73.37 -5.82
CA SER A 7 -2.36 72.55 -6.34
C SER A 7 -1.82 71.12 -6.55
N PRO A 8 -2.67 70.10 -6.68
CA PRO A 8 -3.71 69.66 -5.76
C PRO A 8 -3.49 68.19 -5.32
N VAL A 9 -4.37 67.72 -4.45
CA VAL A 9 -4.53 66.33 -3.97
C VAL A 9 -4.31 65.30 -5.08
N GLY A 10 -3.16 64.60 -5.02
CA GLY A 10 -2.86 63.42 -5.81
C GLY A 10 -3.33 62.16 -5.07
N LYS A 11 -4.26 61.44 -5.68
CA LYS A 11 -4.80 60.16 -5.23
C LYS A 11 -3.66 59.17 -4.96
N ILE A 12 -3.71 58.52 -3.80
CA ILE A 12 -2.96 57.28 -3.53
C ILE A 12 -3.63 56.20 -4.37
N PRO A 13 -2.94 55.47 -5.27
CA PRO A 13 -3.47 54.20 -5.75
C PRO A 13 -3.31 53.20 -4.60
N GLU A 14 -4.47 52.91 -4.00
CA GLU A 14 -4.74 51.72 -3.21
C GLU A 14 -4.13 50.48 -3.89
N SER A 15 -3.30 49.76 -3.14
CA SER A 15 -3.47 48.33 -2.87
C SER A 15 -4.24 47.46 -3.88
N ASP A 16 -3.89 47.50 -5.16
CA ASP A 16 -4.04 46.36 -6.08
C ASP A 16 -2.83 45.41 -5.96
N SER A 17 -2.23 45.39 -4.76
CA SER A 17 -1.25 44.41 -4.32
C SER A 17 -1.99 43.14 -3.94
N LEU A 18 -1.76 42.08 -4.73
CA LEU A 18 -2.05 40.66 -4.46
C LEU A 18 -3.37 40.08 -5.02
N MET A 19 -3.76 40.39 -6.25
CA MET A 19 -4.53 39.43 -7.07
C MET A 19 -4.09 39.45 -8.54
N ILE A 20 -2.78 39.37 -8.78
CA ILE A 20 -2.30 38.82 -10.05
C ILE A 20 -2.48 37.30 -9.93
N THR A 21 -3.63 36.81 -10.39
CA THR A 21 -3.76 35.44 -10.85
C THR A 21 -2.71 35.27 -11.95
N MET A 22 -1.49 34.87 -11.57
CA MET A 22 -0.44 34.60 -12.55
C MET A 22 -1.00 33.52 -13.48
N LYS A 23 -1.27 33.90 -14.74
CA LYS A 23 -1.65 32.95 -15.78
C LYS A 23 -0.52 31.92 -15.84
N LYS A 24 -0.83 30.67 -15.49
CA LYS A 24 0.10 29.55 -15.62
C LYS A 24 0.67 29.57 -17.04
N THR A 25 1.99 29.54 -17.13
CA THR A 25 2.67 29.41 -18.41
C THR A 25 2.42 28.02 -18.99
N ALA A 26 2.64 27.83 -20.29
CA ALA A 26 2.59 26.50 -20.89
C ALA A 26 3.54 25.50 -20.20
N GLN A 27 4.68 26.00 -19.70
CA GLN A 27 5.64 25.22 -18.92
C GLN A 27 5.07 24.77 -17.57
N ASP A 28 4.35 25.65 -16.86
CA ASP A 28 3.71 25.30 -15.59
C ASP A 28 2.63 24.23 -15.76
N ILE A 29 1.84 24.33 -16.84
CA ILE A 29 0.80 23.34 -17.18
C ILE A 29 1.45 21.98 -17.44
N LEU A 30 2.49 21.94 -18.27
CA LEU A 30 3.19 20.70 -18.60
C LEU A 30 3.83 20.05 -17.36
N GLN A 31 4.42 20.86 -16.47
CA GLN A 31 4.97 20.36 -15.21
C GLN A 31 3.89 19.76 -14.30
N GLU A 32 2.72 20.40 -14.21
CA GLU A 32 1.61 19.90 -13.43
C GLU A 32 1.05 18.58 -13.99
N GLU A 33 0.90 18.47 -15.31
CA GLU A 33 0.46 17.24 -15.97
C GLU A 33 1.43 16.09 -15.70
N LEU A 34 2.73 16.33 -15.84
CA LEU A 34 3.76 15.35 -15.53
C LEU A 34 3.71 14.91 -14.06
N LEU A 35 3.47 15.85 -13.13
CA LEU A 35 3.31 15.51 -11.72
C LEU A 35 2.08 14.64 -11.47
N LYS A 36 0.94 14.94 -12.10
CA LYS A 36 -0.29 14.13 -12.00
C LYS A 36 -0.09 12.72 -12.54
N GLU A 37 0.60 12.57 -13.67
CA GLU A 37 0.91 11.26 -14.24
C GLU A 37 1.79 10.42 -13.30
N ARG A 38 2.83 11.05 -12.71
CA ARG A 38 3.71 10.40 -11.73
C ARG A 38 2.94 9.93 -10.51
N ILE A 39 2.07 10.78 -9.97
CA ILE A 39 1.20 10.42 -8.83
C ILE A 39 0.33 9.23 -9.21
N ALA A 40 -0.36 9.28 -10.35
CA ALA A 40 -1.26 8.21 -10.78
C ALA A 40 -0.54 6.86 -10.96
N VAL A 41 0.70 6.88 -11.47
CA VAL A 41 1.53 5.67 -11.59
C VAL A 41 1.90 5.10 -10.22
N LEU A 42 2.35 5.94 -9.28
CA LEU A 42 2.70 5.51 -7.92
C LEU A 42 1.50 4.99 -7.14
N THR A 43 0.36 5.66 -7.25
CA THR A 43 -0.90 5.24 -6.63
C THR A 43 -1.26 3.82 -7.09
N ARG A 44 -1.31 3.57 -8.40
CA ARG A 44 -1.63 2.24 -8.96
C ARG A 44 -0.64 1.16 -8.56
N ALA A 45 0.64 1.50 -8.40
CA ALA A 45 1.64 0.54 -7.93
C ALA A 45 1.42 0.20 -6.44
N SER A 46 1.14 1.22 -5.62
CA SER A 46 0.88 1.05 -4.19
C SER A 46 -0.43 0.31 -3.91
N GLU A 47 -1.51 0.60 -4.64
CA GLU A 47 -2.81 -0.07 -4.49
C GLU A 47 -2.70 -1.57 -4.73
N ARG A 48 -2.00 -1.99 -5.79
CA ARG A 48 -1.76 -3.41 -6.08
C ARG A 48 -0.99 -4.14 -4.99
N LEU A 49 -0.06 -3.46 -4.33
CA LEU A 49 0.66 -4.01 -3.18
C LEU A 49 -0.26 -4.13 -1.97
N VAL A 50 -1.07 -3.10 -1.69
CA VAL A 50 -2.07 -3.13 -0.61
C VAL A 50 -3.07 -4.26 -0.81
N GLU A 51 -3.62 -4.42 -2.01
CA GLU A 51 -4.53 -5.52 -2.36
C GLU A 51 -3.91 -6.91 -2.11
N ALA A 52 -2.62 -7.08 -2.46
CA ALA A 52 -1.90 -8.32 -2.20
C ALA A 52 -1.71 -8.57 -0.70
N LEU A 53 -1.40 -7.52 0.07
CA LEU A 53 -1.27 -7.60 1.52
C LEU A 53 -2.61 -7.88 2.22
N ASP A 54 -3.71 -7.32 1.74
CA ASP A 54 -5.03 -7.59 2.29
C ASP A 54 -5.48 -9.02 1.98
N SER A 55 -5.16 -9.54 0.80
CA SER A 55 -5.37 -10.94 0.45
C SER A 55 -4.63 -11.88 1.41
N LEU A 56 -3.38 -11.55 1.79
CA LEU A 56 -2.64 -12.30 2.80
C LEU A 56 -3.33 -12.31 4.16
N LYS A 57 -3.87 -11.17 4.62
CA LYS A 57 -4.59 -11.09 5.91
C LYS A 57 -5.85 -11.94 5.93
N VAL A 58 -6.59 -11.98 4.81
CA VAL A 58 -7.79 -12.80 4.67
C VAL A 58 -7.44 -14.28 4.79
N ILE A 59 -6.41 -14.73 4.05
CA ILE A 59 -5.97 -16.13 4.10
C ILE A 59 -5.41 -16.48 5.48
N ASP A 60 -4.65 -15.58 6.11
CA ASP A 60 -4.09 -15.82 7.45
C ASP A 60 -5.18 -15.96 8.51
N THR A 61 -6.21 -15.13 8.46
CA THR A 61 -7.39 -15.25 9.34
C THR A 61 -8.05 -16.61 9.16
N ALA A 62 -8.29 -17.05 7.92
CA ALA A 62 -8.89 -18.35 7.63
C ALA A 62 -8.02 -19.53 8.11
N ILE A 63 -6.69 -19.44 7.98
CA ILE A 63 -5.77 -20.43 8.56
C ILE A 63 -5.92 -20.44 10.08
N GLY A 64 -5.98 -19.27 10.72
CA GLY A 64 -6.14 -19.15 12.18
C GLY A 64 -7.44 -19.79 12.70
N GLU A 65 -8.55 -19.58 12.00
CA GLU A 65 -9.85 -20.18 12.31
C GLU A 65 -9.79 -21.72 12.19
N ASP A 66 -9.25 -22.24 11.09
CA ASP A 66 -9.10 -23.69 10.91
C ASP A 66 -8.15 -24.31 11.93
N MET A 67 -7.08 -23.60 12.31
CA MET A 67 -6.15 -24.03 13.36
C MET A 67 -6.82 -24.08 14.73
N ALA A 68 -7.77 -23.18 15.02
CA ALA A 68 -8.56 -23.22 16.24
C ALA A 68 -9.53 -24.41 16.24
N LEU A 69 -10.15 -24.71 15.09
CA LEU A 69 -10.98 -25.90 14.92
C LEU A 69 -10.17 -27.18 15.12
N LEU A 70 -8.97 -27.27 14.53
CA LEU A 70 -8.09 -28.44 14.67
C LEU A 70 -7.74 -28.73 16.14
N LYS A 71 -7.53 -27.69 16.96
CA LYS A 71 -7.20 -27.80 18.39
C LYS A 71 -8.41 -28.07 19.30
N SER A 72 -9.62 -28.10 18.74
CA SER A 72 -10.83 -28.29 19.54
C SER A 72 -10.91 -29.73 20.08
N PRO A 73 -11.42 -29.94 21.32
CA PRO A 73 -11.40 -31.26 21.99
C PRO A 73 -12.08 -32.40 21.23
N GLY A 74 -13.01 -32.08 20.31
CA GLY A 74 -13.72 -33.07 19.48
C GLY A 74 -12.92 -33.59 18.28
N ASN A 75 -11.72 -33.07 18.03
CA ASN A 75 -10.86 -33.45 16.90
C ASN A 75 -9.59 -34.19 17.33
N ASP A 76 -9.52 -34.68 18.57
CA ASP A 76 -8.36 -35.40 19.11
C ASP A 76 -8.20 -36.76 18.38
N PRO A 77 -7.04 -37.06 17.76
CA PRO A 77 -6.88 -38.22 16.88
C PRO A 77 -6.67 -39.55 17.61
N HIS A 78 -6.87 -39.61 18.93
CA HIS A 78 -6.36 -40.67 19.80
C HIS A 78 -6.85 -42.10 19.55
N GLU A 79 -7.85 -42.34 18.71
CA GLU A 79 -8.23 -43.70 18.30
C GLU A 79 -8.58 -43.74 16.81
N GLY A 80 -7.83 -44.55 16.05
CA GLY A 80 -7.98 -44.73 14.61
C GLY A 80 -9.44 -44.99 14.20
N GLY A 81 -10.10 -43.93 13.73
CA GLY A 81 -11.53 -43.89 13.51
C GLY A 81 -11.99 -42.66 12.71
N PRO A 82 -13.30 -42.37 12.66
CA PRO A 82 -13.84 -41.20 11.94
C PRO A 82 -13.24 -39.86 12.38
N ALA A 83 -12.83 -39.74 13.65
CA ALA A 83 -12.17 -38.56 14.21
C ALA A 83 -10.77 -38.36 13.61
N SER A 84 -9.96 -39.41 13.51
CA SER A 84 -8.63 -39.37 12.87
C SER A 84 -8.73 -38.96 11.38
N ARG A 85 -9.70 -39.50 10.63
CA ARG A 85 -9.93 -39.06 9.22
C ARG A 85 -10.36 -37.61 9.10
N ARG A 86 -11.12 -37.09 10.08
CA ARG A 86 -11.51 -35.68 10.12
C ARG A 86 -10.31 -34.80 10.43
N HIS A 87 -9.47 -35.21 11.37
CA HIS A 87 -8.22 -34.54 11.71
C HIS A 87 -7.28 -34.43 10.50
N ALA A 88 -7.05 -35.54 9.80
CA ALA A 88 -6.25 -35.58 8.57
C ALA A 88 -6.77 -34.62 7.49
N ARG A 89 -8.11 -34.58 7.29
CA ARG A 89 -8.75 -33.65 6.33
C ARG A 89 -8.57 -32.19 6.72
N LEU A 90 -8.67 -31.87 8.02
CA LEU A 90 -8.41 -30.52 8.51
C LEU A 90 -6.95 -30.11 8.28
N ILE A 91 -6.00 -31.00 8.57
CA ILE A 91 -4.57 -30.75 8.27
C ILE A 91 -4.35 -30.50 6.78
N SER A 92 -4.95 -31.32 5.90
CA SER A 92 -4.86 -31.11 4.45
C SER A 92 -5.42 -29.74 4.04
N GLY A 93 -6.62 -29.39 4.51
CA GLY A 93 -7.25 -28.11 4.19
C GLY A 93 -6.47 -26.90 4.71
N ILE A 94 -5.84 -27.00 5.88
CA ILE A 94 -4.94 -25.96 6.40
C ILE A 94 -3.68 -25.87 5.53
N ASN A 95 -3.10 -27.00 5.14
CA ASN A 95 -1.91 -27.03 4.29
C ASN A 95 -2.17 -26.41 2.90
N GLU A 96 -3.33 -26.66 2.31
CA GLU A 96 -3.76 -26.01 1.06
C GLU A 96 -3.85 -24.49 1.23
N LYS A 97 -4.42 -24.00 2.33
CA LYS A 97 -4.46 -22.55 2.63
C LYS A 97 -3.08 -21.97 2.88
N ILE A 98 -2.16 -22.72 3.51
CA ILE A 98 -0.75 -22.32 3.69
C ILE A 98 -0.05 -22.17 2.33
N GLU A 99 -0.32 -23.07 1.37
CA GLU A 99 0.21 -22.95 0.00
C GLU A 99 -0.35 -21.72 -0.72
N GLN A 100 -1.65 -21.44 -0.57
CA GLN A 100 -2.28 -20.23 -1.09
C GLN A 100 -1.68 -18.96 -0.47
N PHE A 101 -1.49 -18.96 0.85
CA PHE A 101 -0.83 -17.86 1.58
C PHE A 101 0.58 -17.61 1.05
N ASN A 102 1.36 -18.67 0.89
CA ASN A 102 2.74 -18.58 0.41
C ASN A 102 2.81 -18.08 -1.04
N SER A 103 1.88 -18.51 -1.90
CA SER A 103 1.76 -17.99 -3.27
C SER A 103 1.38 -16.50 -3.30
N ALA A 104 0.40 -16.10 -2.47
CA ALA A 104 0.02 -14.69 -2.33
C ALA A 104 1.16 -13.84 -1.77
N ARG A 105 2.02 -14.42 -0.93
CA ARG A 105 3.19 -13.77 -0.36
C ARG A 105 4.23 -13.49 -1.44
N GLU A 106 4.53 -14.47 -2.29
CA GLU A 106 5.44 -14.30 -3.43
C GLU A 106 4.93 -13.23 -4.40
N TYR A 107 3.60 -13.16 -4.60
CA TYR A 107 2.98 -12.08 -5.36
C TYR A 107 3.12 -10.70 -4.70
N ALA A 108 2.95 -10.60 -3.37
CA ALA A 108 3.18 -9.35 -2.64
C ALA A 108 4.64 -8.89 -2.75
N GLU A 109 5.62 -9.81 -2.69
CA GLU A 109 7.04 -9.50 -2.90
C GLU A 109 7.30 -8.94 -4.30
N LEU A 110 6.68 -9.52 -5.33
CA LEU A 110 6.75 -9.00 -6.69
C LEU A 110 6.16 -7.59 -6.81
N ARG A 111 5.02 -7.33 -6.15
CA ARG A 111 4.39 -6.00 -6.16
C ARG A 111 5.22 -4.96 -5.39
N MET A 112 5.87 -5.37 -4.30
CA MET A 112 6.83 -4.55 -3.58
C MET A 112 8.00 -4.15 -4.48
N TYR A 113 8.59 -5.12 -5.18
CA TYR A 113 9.66 -4.87 -6.13
C TYR A 113 9.24 -3.87 -7.23
N TYR A 114 8.04 -4.03 -7.80
CA TYR A 114 7.53 -3.08 -8.78
C TYR A 114 7.32 -1.67 -8.22
N LEU A 115 6.86 -1.53 -6.97
CA LEU A 115 6.75 -0.22 -6.33
C LEU A 115 8.13 0.45 -6.17
N ILE A 116 9.15 -0.30 -5.74
CA ILE A 116 10.53 0.19 -5.64
C ILE A 116 11.05 0.66 -6.99
N VAL A 117 10.99 -0.19 -8.01
CA VAL A 117 11.48 0.12 -9.37
C VAL A 117 10.75 1.33 -9.96
N THR A 118 9.42 1.40 -9.76
CA THR A 118 8.63 2.54 -10.24
C THR A 118 9.08 3.84 -9.58
N ARG A 119 9.32 3.82 -8.26
CA ARG A 119 9.86 4.99 -7.54
C ARG A 119 11.22 5.41 -8.09
N GLU A 120 12.11 4.46 -8.33
CA GLU A 120 13.46 4.73 -8.84
C GLU A 120 13.45 5.30 -10.25
N ALA A 121 12.60 4.75 -11.14
CA ALA A 121 12.41 5.25 -12.50
C ALA A 121 11.88 6.70 -12.52
N LEU A 122 11.12 7.09 -11.49
CA LEU A 122 10.64 8.46 -11.30
C LEU A 122 11.62 9.36 -10.52
N GLY A 123 12.82 8.86 -10.20
CA GLY A 123 13.87 9.61 -9.49
C GLY A 123 13.75 9.63 -7.97
N LEU A 124 12.83 8.85 -7.38
CA LEU A 124 12.58 8.79 -5.93
C LEU A 124 13.51 7.76 -5.26
N ARG A 125 14.77 8.12 -5.08
CA ARG A 125 15.85 7.20 -4.63
C ARG A 125 15.84 6.81 -3.15
N ARG A 126 15.06 7.49 -2.30
CA ARG A 126 14.99 7.16 -0.85
C ARG A 126 13.89 6.10 -0.61
N HIS A 127 14.21 4.83 -0.78
CA HIS A 127 13.29 3.71 -0.56
C HIS A 127 13.52 2.92 0.74
N GLN A 128 14.50 3.31 1.56
CA GLN A 128 14.94 2.57 2.76
C GLN A 128 13.84 2.25 3.78
N ARG A 129 12.73 3.01 3.78
CA ARG A 129 11.61 2.82 4.71
C ARG A 129 10.39 2.13 4.10
N ILE A 130 10.41 1.74 2.82
CA ILE A 130 9.23 1.10 2.20
C ILE A 130 8.84 -0.17 2.97
N GLU A 131 9.81 -0.95 3.42
CA GLU A 131 9.58 -2.16 4.21
C GLU A 131 8.95 -1.89 5.58
N GLU A 132 9.10 -0.68 6.13
CA GLU A 132 8.44 -0.25 7.37
C GLU A 132 6.93 -0.05 7.14
N PHE A 133 6.54 0.47 5.97
CA PHE A 133 5.14 0.75 5.63
C PHE A 133 4.41 -0.47 5.07
N TYR A 134 5.10 -1.33 4.31
CA TYR A 134 4.50 -2.44 3.58
C TYR A 134 5.07 -3.78 4.02
N ARG A 135 5.10 -4.03 5.33
CA ARG A 135 5.66 -5.26 5.89
C ARG A 135 4.95 -6.50 5.36
N ILE A 136 5.69 -7.36 4.64
CA ILE A 136 5.20 -8.67 4.18
C ILE A 136 5.47 -9.70 5.29
N PRO A 137 4.46 -10.48 5.74
CA PRO A 137 4.64 -11.51 6.75
C PRO A 137 5.58 -12.64 6.27
N PRO A 138 6.23 -13.40 7.18
CA PRO A 138 7.09 -14.52 6.81
C PRO A 138 6.30 -15.68 6.18
N LYS A 139 6.99 -16.52 5.40
CA LYS A 139 6.44 -17.75 4.80
C LYS A 139 5.97 -18.71 5.90
N LYS A 140 4.83 -19.36 5.69
CA LYS A 140 4.27 -20.35 6.63
C LYS A 140 4.73 -21.75 6.29
N GLN A 141 4.97 -22.55 7.32
CA GLN A 141 5.34 -23.97 7.19
C GLN A 141 4.10 -24.84 7.21
N ARG A 142 4.12 -25.92 6.41
CA ARG A 142 3.07 -26.94 6.43
C ARG A 142 3.03 -27.65 7.78
N LEU A 143 1.84 -28.06 8.18
CA LEU A 143 1.62 -28.95 9.29
C LEU A 143 2.01 -30.38 8.90
N VAL A 144 2.58 -31.10 9.86
CA VAL A 144 2.92 -32.52 9.76
C VAL A 144 1.96 -33.30 10.63
N GLU A 145 1.36 -34.36 10.09
CA GLU A 145 0.52 -35.29 10.84
C GLU A 145 1.42 -36.09 11.82
N ARG A 146 1.08 -36.10 13.11
CA ARG A 146 1.81 -36.83 14.16
C ARG A 146 1.06 -38.07 14.58
#